data_AF-A0AAW1GRR2-F1
#
_entry.id   AF-A0AAW1GRR2-F1
#
_cell.length_a   1.000
_cell.length_b   1.000
_cell.length_c   1.000
_cell.angle_alpha   90.00
_cell.angle_beta   90.00
_cell.angle_gamma   90.00
#
_symmetry.space_group_name_H-M   'P 1'
#
loop_
_entity.id
_entity.type
_entity.pdbx_description
1 polymer ?
#
loop_
_entity_poly.entity_id
_entity_poly.type
_entity_poly.pdbx_seq_one_letter_code
_entity_poly.pdbx_strand_id
1 'polypeptide(L)'
;MASTMSVVSNININGVWSNKSVVQMKKRRMVVVRAESINPEIRKNEDKVVDSVLVSDLSKNITAYCRCWRSGTFPLCDGGHMKHNKATGDNVGPLLLKKQ
;
A
#
# COMPACT_ATOMS: atom_id res chain seq x y z
N MET A 1 -19.72 -8.40 9.95
CA MET A 1 -21.15 -8.75 10.15
C MET A 1 -21.92 -8.15 8.98
N ALA A 2 -22.51 -8.96 8.11
CA ALA A 2 -23.28 -8.46 6.97
C ALA A 2 -24.75 -8.33 7.41
N SER A 3 -25.25 -7.11 7.60
CA SER A 3 -26.68 -6.89 7.87
C SER A 3 -27.46 -7.11 6.57
N THR A 4 -28.18 -8.23 6.48
CA THR A 4 -29.18 -8.48 5.43
C THR A 4 -30.46 -7.73 5.80
N MET A 5 -30.79 -6.69 5.04
CA MET A 5 -32.11 -6.04 5.14
C MET A 5 -33.06 -6.76 4.19
N SER A 6 -34.08 -7.41 4.73
CA SER A 6 -35.15 -8.04 3.96
C SER A 6 -36.12 -6.96 3.49
N VAL A 7 -36.30 -6.82 2.18
CA VAL A 7 -37.36 -5.96 1.62
C VAL A 7 -38.55 -6.86 1.31
N VAL A 8 -39.71 -6.53 1.87
CA VAL A 8 -40.97 -7.22 1.57
C VAL A 8 -41.64 -6.47 0.43
N SER A 9 -41.83 -7.13 -0.70
CA SER A 9 -42.61 -6.59 -1.81
C SER A 9 -43.93 -7.35 -1.95
N ASN A 10 -45.02 -6.60 -2.08
CA ASN A 10 -46.33 -7.18 -2.33
C ASN A 10 -46.51 -7.34 -3.83
N ILE A 11 -46.75 -8.57 -4.27
CA ILE A 11 -46.97 -8.89 -5.69
C ILE A 11 -48.39 -9.43 -5.80
N ASN A 12 -49.17 -8.87 -6.72
CA ASN A 12 -50.52 -9.33 -7.05
C ASN A 12 -50.44 -10.29 -8.23
N ILE A 13 -50.93 -11.51 -8.04
CA ILE A 13 -51.04 -12.52 -9.10
C ILE A 13 -52.50 -12.96 -9.14
N ASN A 14 -53.21 -12.66 -10.23
CA ASN A 14 -54.61 -13.05 -10.44
C ASN A 14 -55.56 -12.69 -9.29
N GLY A 15 -55.40 -11.50 -8.68
CA GLY A 15 -56.26 -11.02 -7.61
C GLY A 15 -55.90 -11.51 -6.21
N VAL A 16 -54.86 -12.35 -6.08
CA VAL A 16 -54.36 -12.82 -4.79
C VAL A 16 -53.11 -12.02 -4.41
N TRP A 17 -53.15 -11.38 -3.24
CA TRP A 17 -52.03 -10.64 -2.68
C TRP A 17 -51.13 -11.59 -1.89
N SER A 18 -49.87 -11.75 -2.33
CA SER A 18 -48.89 -12.58 -1.64
C SER A 18 -47.63 -11.77 -1.30
N ASN A 19 -47.20 -11.86 -0.04
CA ASN A 19 -45.96 -11.24 0.42
C ASN A 19 -44.79 -12.16 0.06
N LYS A 20 -43.84 -11.69 -0.77
CA LYS A 20 -42.59 -12.42 -1.03
C LYS A 20 -41.43 -11.67 -0.37
N SER A 21 -40.69 -12.37 0.49
CA SER A 21 -39.45 -11.85 1.08
C SER A 21 -38.34 -11.96 0.04
N VAL A 22 -37.88 -10.81 -0.49
CA VAL A 22 -36.75 -10.79 -1.43
C VAL A 22 -35.50 -10.36 -0.66
N VAL A 23 -34.54 -11.26 -0.52
CA VAL A 23 -33.24 -10.96 0.09
C VAL A 23 -32.41 -10.18 -0.94
N GLN A 24 -32.41 -8.85 -0.84
CA GLN A 24 -31.62 -8.02 -1.74
C GLN A 24 -30.15 -8.03 -1.28
N MET A 25 -29.32 -8.84 -1.94
CA MET A 25 -27.90 -8.90 -1.63
C MET A 25 -27.21 -7.60 -2.05
N LYS A 26 -26.70 -6.83 -1.08
CA LYS A 26 -25.99 -5.56 -1.33
C LYS A 26 -24.74 -5.88 -2.17
N LYS A 27 -24.73 -5.43 -3.44
CA LYS A 27 -23.62 -5.68 -4.37
C LYS A 27 -22.34 -5.10 -3.79
N ARG A 28 -21.43 -5.95 -3.32
CA ARG A 28 -20.13 -5.51 -2.78
C ARG A 28 -19.37 -4.80 -3.89
N ARG A 29 -19.07 -3.52 -3.69
CA ARG A 29 -18.29 -2.70 -4.62
C ARG A 29 -16.85 -3.20 -4.57
N MET A 30 -16.40 -3.93 -5.58
CA MET A 30 -14.98 -4.28 -5.71
C MET A 30 -14.20 -3.02 -6.10
N VAL A 31 -13.17 -2.70 -5.33
CA VAL A 31 -12.20 -1.66 -5.67
C VAL A 31 -10.99 -2.36 -6.30
N VAL A 32 -10.65 -1.99 -7.53
CA VAL A 32 -9.42 -2.47 -8.18
C VAL A 32 -8.25 -1.71 -7.56
N VAL A 33 -7.41 -2.39 -6.79
CA VAL A 33 -6.17 -1.84 -6.26
C VAL A 33 -5.06 -2.16 -7.25
N ARG A 34 -4.52 -1.13 -7.93
CA ARG A 34 -3.29 -1.28 -8.70
C ARG A 34 -2.11 -1.30 -7.72
N ALA A 35 -1.39 -2.41 -7.66
CA ALA A 35 -0.13 -2.48 -6.93
C ALA A 35 0.95 -1.81 -7.78
N GLU A 36 1.51 -0.71 -7.29
CA GLU A 36 2.66 -0.05 -7.91
C GLU A 36 3.96 -0.70 -7.42
N SER A 37 4.99 -0.69 -8.27
CA SER A 37 6.32 -1.19 -7.91
C SER A 37 7.01 -0.24 -6.92
N ILE A 38 7.65 -0.80 -5.88
CA ILE A 38 8.33 0.00 -4.85
C ILE A 38 9.53 0.74 -5.45
N ASN A 39 10.36 0.04 -6.21
CA ASN A 39 11.51 0.58 -6.93
C ASN A 39 11.09 0.95 -8.37
N PRO A 40 11.07 2.22 -8.79
CA PRO A 40 10.73 2.62 -10.15
C PRO A 40 11.91 2.53 -11.11
N GLU A 41 13.13 2.88 -10.67
CA GLU A 41 14.25 3.18 -11.59
C GLU A 41 15.63 2.63 -11.19
N ILE A 42 15.84 2.26 -9.93
CA ILE A 42 17.16 1.93 -9.42
C ILE A 42 17.57 0.52 -9.88
N ARG A 43 18.68 0.40 -10.62
CA ARG A 43 19.36 -0.88 -10.97
C ARG A 43 18.42 -1.96 -11.53
N LYS A 44 17.55 -1.58 -12.49
CA LYS A 44 16.52 -2.46 -13.08
C LYS A 44 17.04 -3.62 -13.93
N ASN A 45 18.31 -3.60 -14.28
CA ASN A 45 19.01 -4.69 -14.92
C ASN A 45 19.39 -5.83 -13.94
N GLU A 46 19.19 -5.64 -12.63
CA GLU A 46 19.47 -6.65 -11.62
C GLU A 46 18.18 -7.33 -11.16
N ASP A 47 18.18 -8.67 -11.15
CA ASP A 47 17.03 -9.46 -10.67
C ASP A 47 16.69 -9.14 -9.21
N LYS A 48 17.71 -8.81 -8.42
CA LYS A 48 17.58 -8.47 -7.00
C LYS A 48 18.68 -7.50 -6.59
N VAL A 49 18.29 -6.26 -6.33
CA VAL A 49 19.19 -5.22 -5.84
C VAL A 49 19.47 -5.43 -4.35
N VAL A 50 20.74 -5.64 -4.01
CA VAL A 50 21.24 -5.81 -2.63
C VAL A 50 22.48 -4.94 -2.45
N ASP A 51 22.58 -4.29 -1.29
CA ASP A 51 23.74 -3.50 -0.88
C ASP A 51 24.31 -4.07 0.42
N SER A 52 25.62 -4.28 0.44
CA SER A 52 26.37 -4.74 1.61
C SER A 52 27.29 -3.63 2.08
N VAL A 53 27.30 -3.39 3.40
CA VAL A 53 28.10 -2.34 4.02
C VAL A 53 28.79 -2.92 5.24
N LEU A 54 30.11 -2.72 5.32
CA LEU A 54 30.86 -3.04 6.51
C LEU A 54 30.70 -1.92 7.53
N VAL A 55 30.35 -2.27 8.77
CA VAL A 55 30.08 -1.29 9.83
C VAL A 55 31.34 -0.47 10.16
N SER A 56 32.52 -1.06 9.96
CA SER A 56 33.83 -0.40 10.11
C SER A 56 33.98 0.84 9.22
N ASP A 57 33.36 0.83 8.04
CA ASP A 57 33.64 1.81 6.98
C ASP A 57 32.77 3.07 7.11
N LEU A 58 31.83 3.11 8.07
CA LEU A 58 31.00 4.29 8.29
C LEU A 58 31.85 5.44 8.86
N SER A 59 32.16 6.45 8.07
CA SER A 59 32.92 7.61 8.57
C SER A 59 32.14 8.50 9.54
N LYS A 60 30.80 8.46 9.47
CA LYS A 60 29.90 9.27 10.30
C LYS A 60 29.43 8.50 11.53
N ASN A 61 29.20 9.22 12.63
CA ASN A 61 28.59 8.65 13.83
C ASN A 61 27.18 8.08 13.56
N ILE A 62 26.44 8.72 12.65
CA ILE A 62 25.13 8.27 12.19
C ILE A 62 25.12 8.32 10.67
N THR A 63 24.83 7.19 10.03
CA THR A 63 24.66 7.07 8.57
C THR A 63 23.26 6.58 8.27
N ALA A 64 22.57 7.28 7.37
CA ALA A 64 21.19 6.97 6.99
C ALA A 64 21.15 6.21 5.66
N TYR A 65 20.51 5.04 5.65
CA TYR A 65 20.31 4.20 4.48
C TYR A 65 18.86 4.28 3.98
N CYS A 66 18.71 4.35 2.66
CA CYS A 66 17.42 4.47 2.00
C CYS A 66 16.60 3.18 2.14
N ARG A 67 15.30 3.33 2.40
CA ARG A 67 14.31 2.24 2.31
C ARG A 67 13.13 2.55 1.38
N CYS A 68 13.09 3.77 0.82
CA CYS A 68 11.98 4.23 -0.02
C CYS A 68 12.24 4.06 -1.51
N TRP A 69 13.46 3.73 -1.94
CA TRP A 69 13.83 3.62 -3.36
C TRP A 69 13.59 4.91 -4.17
N ARG A 70 13.70 6.07 -3.53
CA ARG A 70 13.58 7.41 -4.16
C ARG A 70 14.83 8.28 -3.97
N SER A 71 15.90 7.71 -3.41
CA SER A 71 17.15 8.45 -3.19
C SER A 71 17.95 8.51 -4.47
N GLY A 72 18.40 9.70 -4.86
CA GLY A 72 19.37 9.90 -5.93
C GLY A 72 20.79 9.46 -5.55
N THR A 73 21.05 9.23 -4.25
CA THR A 73 22.33 8.71 -3.74
C THR A 73 22.20 7.30 -3.17
N PHE A 74 21.22 6.53 -3.66
CA PHE A 74 21.01 5.16 -3.24
C PHE A 74 22.32 4.36 -3.28
N PRO A 75 22.69 3.63 -2.20
CA PRO A 75 21.84 3.16 -1.10
C PRO A 75 21.67 4.12 0.09
N LEU A 76 22.30 5.30 0.07
CA LEU A 76 22.18 6.28 1.15
C LEU A 76 20.85 7.05 1.08
N CYS A 77 20.40 7.59 2.20
CA CYS A 77 19.23 8.46 2.26
C CYS A 77 19.63 9.93 2.04
N ASP A 78 19.00 10.57 1.04
CA ASP A 78 19.14 11.99 0.72
C ASP A 78 17.90 12.84 1.09
N GLY A 79 16.89 12.22 1.70
CA GLY A 79 15.62 12.88 2.03
C GLY A 79 14.50 12.67 1.01
N GLY A 80 14.72 11.94 -0.10
CA GLY A 80 13.69 11.65 -1.10
C GLY A 80 12.40 11.03 -0.54
N HIS A 81 12.47 10.31 0.58
CA HIS A 81 11.31 9.75 1.29
C HIS A 81 10.29 10.82 1.71
N MET A 82 10.71 12.05 2.03
CA MET A 82 9.80 13.12 2.44
C MET A 82 8.87 13.52 1.30
N LYS A 83 9.42 13.66 0.08
CA LYS A 83 8.63 13.99 -1.12
C LYS A 83 7.65 12.87 -1.45
N HIS A 84 8.11 11.61 -1.37
CA HIS A 84 7.30 10.42 -1.58
C HIS A 84 6.12 10.35 -0.59
N ASN A 85 6.40 10.46 0.71
CA ASN A 85 5.37 10.45 1.75
C ASN A 85 4.32 11.55 1.54
N LYS A 86 4.77 12.77 1.23
CA LYS A 86 3.85 13.89 0.97
C LYS A 86 2.97 13.65 -0.26
N ALA A 87 3.50 13.05 -1.32
CA ALA A 87 2.76 12.82 -2.57
C ALA A 87 1.78 11.64 -2.48
N THR A 88 2.11 10.62 -1.70
CA THR A 88 1.37 9.35 -1.66
C THR A 88 0.56 9.14 -0.38
N GLY A 89 0.82 9.91 0.68
CA GLY A 89 0.29 9.67 2.02
C GLY A 89 1.01 8.54 2.77
N ASP A 90 2.17 8.09 2.27
CA ASP A 90 2.99 7.06 2.89
C ASP A 90 3.79 7.59 4.11
N ASN A 91 4.42 6.69 4.87
CA ASN A 91 5.11 6.99 6.12
C ASN A 91 6.50 6.34 6.24
N VAL A 92 7.15 6.06 5.11
CA VAL A 92 8.49 5.43 5.10
C VAL A 92 9.60 6.39 5.54
N GLY A 93 10.68 5.81 6.06
CA GLY A 93 11.87 6.55 6.50
C GLY A 93 13.14 5.71 6.44
N PRO A 94 14.32 6.32 6.60
CA PRO A 94 15.60 5.63 6.47
C PRO A 94 15.87 4.64 7.61
N LEU A 95 16.84 3.75 7.39
CA LEU A 95 17.49 3.00 8.46
C LEU A 95 18.71 3.80 8.95
N LEU A 96 18.77 4.14 10.23
CA LEU A 96 19.90 4.85 10.82
C LEU A 96 20.88 3.85 11.44
N LEU A 97 22.08 3.76 10.91
CA LEU A 97 23.18 3.02 11.50
C LEU A 97 24.03 3.96 12.34
N LYS A 98 24.23 3.62 13.61
CA LYS A 98 25.05 4.39 14.55
C LYS A 98 26.32 3.63 14.88
N LYS A 99 27.47 4.30 14.83
CA LYS A 99 28.68 3.78 15.49
C LYS A 99 28.52 4.00 16.99
N GLN A 100 28.71 2.95 17.79
CA GLN A 100 28.81 3.06 19.25
C GLN A 100 30.24 3.37 19.64
#